data_AF-A0A4Q1CAQ6-F1
#
_entry.id   AF-A0A4Q1CAQ6-F1
#
_cell.length_a   1.000
_cell.length_b   1.000
_cell.length_c   1.000
_cell.angle_alpha   90.00
_cell.angle_beta   90.00
_cell.angle_gamma   90.00
#
_symmetry.space_group_name_H-M   'P 1'
#
loop_
_entity.id
_entity.type
_entity.pdbx_description
1 polymer ?
#
loop_
_entity_poly.entity_id
_entity_poly.type
_entity_poly.pdbx_seq_one_letter_code
_entity_poly.pdbx_strand_id
1 'polypeptide(L)'
;MNCRDSESLILAERDGALTKPQLTALSNHVAACPSCLRLRTSVNTATDTYQAGLSAVRVPDADQAWRELQSRMSSPAWREKKRPLAPVIWFGLPVAAAAALAFVLLPHSPETTSPNVVTEARAEFVEAGDATASTLVYVDKESGWLVVWAAEAPAQTSG
;
A
#
# COMPACT_ATOMS: atom_id res chain seq x y z
N MET A 1 -6.34 25.43 21.98
CA MET A 1 -6.37 25.03 20.56
C MET A 1 -7.52 25.71 19.86
N ASN A 2 -7.42 25.92 18.55
CA ASN A 2 -8.53 26.45 17.76
C ASN A 2 -9.41 25.29 17.23
N CYS A 3 -10.55 25.62 16.61
CA CYS A 3 -11.45 24.60 16.06
C CYS A 3 -10.80 23.75 14.96
N ARG A 4 -9.96 24.35 14.09
CA ARG A 4 -9.29 23.65 13.00
C ARG A 4 -8.31 22.60 13.51
N ASP A 5 -7.54 22.91 14.55
CA ASP A 5 -6.66 21.95 15.21
C ASP A 5 -7.51 20.80 15.79
N SER A 6 -8.64 21.13 16.43
CA SER A 6 -9.55 20.16 17.03
C SER A 6 -10.15 19.21 16.00
N GLU A 7 -10.52 19.71 14.82
CA GLU A 7 -11.04 18.89 13.72
C GLU A 7 -10.01 17.83 13.29
N SER A 8 -8.74 18.22 13.15
CA SER A 8 -7.67 17.27 12.81
C SER A 8 -7.45 16.23 13.91
N LEU A 9 -7.53 16.64 15.19
CA LEU A 9 -7.40 15.73 16.33
C LEU A 9 -8.60 14.79 16.46
N ILE A 10 -9.81 15.22 16.11
CA ILE A 10 -11.01 14.35 16.09
C ILE A 10 -10.83 13.22 15.07
N LEU A 11 -10.26 13.51 13.89
CA LEU A 11 -9.99 12.48 12.90
C LEU A 11 -8.85 11.55 13.34
N ALA A 12 -7.79 12.08 13.92
CA ALA A 12 -6.68 11.29 14.46
C ALA A 12 -7.09 10.40 15.65
N GLU A 13 -8.10 10.81 16.42
CA GLU A 13 -8.68 10.01 17.52
C GLU A 13 -9.22 8.68 17.01
N ARG A 14 -9.95 8.71 15.90
CA ARG A 14 -10.52 7.52 15.25
C ARG A 14 -9.44 6.52 14.86
N ASP A 15 -8.31 7.02 14.37
CA ASP A 15 -7.21 6.20 13.88
C ASP A 15 -6.29 5.70 15.02
N GLY A 16 -6.61 6.02 16.29
CA GLY A 16 -5.80 5.65 17.44
C GLY A 16 -4.45 6.37 17.51
N ALA A 17 -4.25 7.42 16.72
CA ALA A 17 -2.97 8.09 16.52
C ALA A 17 -2.69 9.22 17.53
N LEU A 18 -3.57 9.42 18.53
CA LEU A 18 -3.42 10.49 19.52
C LEU A 18 -2.57 10.08 20.72
N THR A 19 -1.67 10.98 21.11
CA THR A 19 -0.99 10.91 22.41
C THR A 19 -1.92 11.35 23.55
N LYS A 20 -1.63 10.90 24.79
CA LYS A 20 -2.42 11.30 25.98
C LYS A 20 -2.58 12.82 26.15
N PRO A 21 -1.54 13.65 25.98
CA PRO A 21 -1.70 15.10 26.07
C PRO A 21 -2.66 15.68 25.03
N GLN A 22 -2.64 15.15 23.81
CA GLN A 22 -3.54 15.58 22.74
C GLN A 22 -4.98 15.18 23.03
N LEU A 23 -5.22 13.98 23.55
CA LEU A 23 -6.54 13.54 24.02
C LEU A 23 -7.10 14.46 25.11
N THR A 24 -6.30 14.79 26.13
CA THR A 24 -6.73 15.72 27.18
C THR A 24 -7.06 17.09 26.62
N ALA A 25 -6.21 17.63 25.76
CA ALA A 25 -6.44 18.92 25.14
C ALA A 25 -7.73 18.90 24.30
N LEU A 26 -7.93 17.86 23.48
CA LEU A 26 -9.11 17.70 22.63
C LEU A 26 -10.38 17.60 23.48
N SER A 27 -10.35 16.78 24.54
CA SER A 27 -11.47 16.63 25.48
C SER A 27 -11.87 17.97 26.10
N ASN A 28 -10.89 18.75 26.55
CA ASN A 28 -11.13 20.08 27.12
C ASN A 28 -11.77 21.03 26.10
N HIS A 29 -11.32 21.01 24.84
CA HIS A 29 -11.89 21.87 23.80
C HIS A 29 -13.32 21.43 23.43
N VAL A 30 -13.55 20.14 23.23
CA VAL A 30 -14.86 19.59 22.85
C VAL A 30 -15.91 19.83 23.95
N ALA A 31 -15.51 19.82 25.22
CA ALA A 31 -16.39 20.18 26.33
C ALA A 31 -16.87 21.63 26.28
N ALA A 32 -16.06 22.54 25.73
CA ALA A 32 -16.36 23.97 25.65
C ALA A 32 -16.93 24.42 24.29
N CYS A 33 -16.88 23.57 23.25
CA CYS A 33 -17.18 23.94 21.87
C CYS A 33 -18.28 23.04 21.26
N PRO A 34 -19.54 23.52 21.18
CA PRO A 34 -20.66 22.73 20.65
C PRO A 34 -20.53 22.31 19.18
N SER A 35 -19.80 23.06 18.35
CA SER A 35 -19.57 22.68 16.95
C SER A 35 -18.64 21.47 16.85
N CYS A 36 -17.52 21.49 17.59
CA CYS A 36 -16.59 20.37 17.64
C CYS A 36 -17.21 19.13 18.32
N LEU A 37 -18.09 19.32 19.31
CA LEU A 37 -18.87 18.22 19.88
C LEU A 37 -19.77 17.55 18.83
N ARG A 38 -20.54 18.33 18.08
CA ARG A 38 -21.39 17.80 16.99
C ARG A 38 -20.57 17.05 15.94
N LEU A 39 -19.42 17.61 15.55
CA LEU A 39 -18.52 16.95 14.60
C LEU A 39 -18.05 15.59 15.14
N ARG A 40 -17.53 15.55 16.37
CA ARG A 40 -17.05 14.31 17.00
C ARG A 40 -18.15 13.25 17.06
N THR A 41 -19.37 13.63 17.46
CA THR A 41 -20.52 12.73 17.43
C THR A 41 -20.83 12.22 16.02
N SER A 42 -20.84 13.11 15.01
CA SER A 42 -21.15 12.71 13.63
C SER A 42 -20.12 11.73 13.05
N VAL A 43 -18.83 11.94 13.33
CA VAL A 43 -17.74 11.06 12.90
C VAL A 43 -17.86 9.69 13.57
N ASN A 44 -18.15 9.66 14.88
CA ASN A 44 -18.34 8.41 15.61
C ASN A 44 -19.54 7.63 15.07
N THR A 45 -20.70 8.28 14.87
CA THR A 45 -21.88 7.63 14.30
C THR A 45 -21.64 7.05 12.90
N ALA A 46 -20.92 7.79 12.04
CA ALA A 46 -20.55 7.29 10.71
C ALA A 46 -19.62 6.06 10.81
N THR A 47 -18.66 6.10 11.73
CA THR A 47 -17.72 4.99 11.98
C THR A 47 -18.44 3.76 12.50
N ASP A 48 -19.33 3.91 13.47
CA ASP A 48 -20.14 2.81 14.03
C ASP A 48 -21.01 2.16 12.94
N THR A 49 -21.64 2.99 12.09
CA THR A 49 -22.45 2.50 10.96
C THR A 49 -21.61 1.72 9.97
N TYR A 50 -20.42 2.21 9.65
CA TYR A 50 -19.48 1.51 8.76
C TYR A 50 -19.02 0.18 9.35
N GLN A 51 -18.65 0.16 10.64
CA GLN A 51 -18.23 -1.07 11.33
C GLN A 51 -19.37 -2.08 11.43
N ALA A 52 -20.59 -1.63 11.72
CA ALA A 52 -21.77 -2.49 11.69
C ALA A 52 -21.96 -3.12 10.31
N GLY A 53 -21.81 -2.32 9.23
CA GLY A 53 -21.83 -2.80 7.86
C GLY A 53 -20.76 -3.86 7.58
N LEU A 54 -19.51 -3.63 8.00
CA LEU A 54 -18.42 -4.60 7.85
C LEU A 54 -18.69 -5.91 8.61
N SER A 55 -19.19 -5.82 9.84
CA SER A 55 -19.51 -7.01 10.66
C SER A 55 -20.65 -7.85 10.08
N ALA A 56 -21.52 -7.24 9.27
CA ALA A 56 -22.60 -7.93 8.57
C ALA A 56 -22.13 -8.64 7.28
N VAL A 57 -20.93 -8.33 6.78
CA VAL A 57 -20.37 -9.00 5.60
C VAL A 57 -19.90 -10.39 6.00
N ARG A 58 -20.47 -11.42 5.37
CA ARG A 58 -19.97 -12.80 5.51
C ARG A 58 -18.57 -12.87 4.88
N VAL A 59 -17.54 -13.00 5.72
CA VAL A 59 -16.17 -13.25 5.28
C VAL A 59 -16.14 -14.63 4.59
N PRO A 60 -15.72 -14.73 3.32
CA PRO A 60 -15.55 -16.02 2.66
C PRO A 60 -14.52 -16.87 3.41
N ASP A 61 -14.73 -18.19 3.42
CA ASP A 61 -13.69 -19.12 3.89
C ASP A 61 -12.44 -18.95 3.01
N ALA A 62 -11.35 -18.48 3.62
CA ALA A 62 -10.10 -18.19 2.93
C ALA A 62 -9.52 -19.44 2.25
N ASP A 63 -9.65 -20.62 2.87
CA ASP A 63 -9.13 -21.88 2.31
C ASP A 63 -9.97 -22.35 1.13
N GLN A 64 -11.28 -22.12 1.18
CA GLN A 64 -12.17 -22.39 0.05
C GLN A 64 -11.87 -21.43 -1.10
N ALA A 65 -11.76 -20.12 -0.83
CA ALA A 65 -11.46 -19.11 -1.84
C ALA A 65 -10.10 -19.33 -2.49
N TRP A 66 -9.09 -19.72 -1.71
CA TRP A 66 -7.75 -20.02 -2.20
C TRP A 66 -7.72 -21.26 -3.10
N ARG A 67 -8.39 -22.35 -2.68
CA ARG A 67 -8.52 -23.56 -3.52
C ARG A 67 -9.26 -23.27 -4.82
N GLU A 68 -10.32 -22.47 -4.78
CA GLU A 68 -11.03 -22.03 -5.98
C GLU A 68 -10.10 -21.23 -6.91
N LEU A 69 -9.32 -20.30 -6.37
CA LEU A 69 -8.33 -19.54 -7.15
C LEU A 69 -7.27 -20.45 -7.77
N GLN A 70 -6.71 -21.39 -7.01
CA GLN A 70 -5.74 -22.37 -7.52
C GLN A 70 -6.33 -23.24 -8.62
N SER A 71 -7.59 -23.67 -8.49
CA SER A 71 -8.26 -24.47 -9.51
C SER A 71 -8.43 -23.70 -10.82
N ARG A 72 -8.76 -22.39 -10.74
CA ARG A 72 -8.85 -21.51 -11.91
C ARG A 72 -7.49 -21.30 -12.57
N MET A 73 -6.44 -21.08 -11.80
CA MET A 73 -5.08 -20.91 -12.33
C MET A 73 -4.51 -22.20 -12.93
N SER A 74 -4.90 -23.35 -12.40
CA SER A 74 -4.46 -24.67 -12.88
C SER A 74 -5.16 -25.11 -14.16
N SER A 75 -6.32 -24.51 -14.48
CA SER A 75 -7.10 -24.82 -15.67
C SER A 75 -6.31 -24.53 -16.96
N PRO A 76 -6.35 -25.43 -17.96
CA PRO A 76 -5.67 -25.23 -19.24
C PRO A 76 -6.14 -23.96 -19.96
N ALA A 77 -7.39 -23.54 -19.76
CA ALA A 77 -7.94 -22.30 -20.31
C ALA A 77 -7.23 -21.03 -19.80
N TRP A 78 -6.66 -21.06 -18.58
CA TRP A 78 -5.83 -19.96 -18.05
C TRP A 78 -4.45 -19.94 -18.72
N ARG A 79 -3.89 -21.11 -19.05
CA ARG A 79 -2.61 -21.23 -19.78
C ARG A 79 -2.74 -20.88 -21.26
N GLU A 80 -3.86 -21.19 -21.90
CA GLU A 80 -4.11 -20.85 -23.31
C GLU A 80 -4.24 -19.33 -23.55
N LYS A 81 -4.63 -18.57 -22.53
CA LYS A 81 -4.64 -17.10 -22.60
C LYS A 81 -3.23 -16.49 -22.58
N LYS A 82 -2.21 -17.26 -22.18
CA LYS A 82 -0.80 -16.93 -22.44
C LYS A 82 -0.51 -17.32 -23.89
N ARG A 83 -0.88 -16.45 -24.83
CA ARG A 83 -0.43 -16.56 -26.22
C ARG A 83 1.09 -16.71 -26.21
N PRO A 84 1.68 -17.68 -26.95
CA PRO A 84 3.11 -17.67 -27.14
C PRO A 84 3.45 -16.33 -27.81
N LEU A 85 4.33 -15.55 -27.17
CA LEU A 85 4.97 -14.42 -27.81
C LEU A 85 5.57 -14.96 -29.11
N ALA A 86 4.99 -14.54 -30.24
CA ALA A 86 5.49 -14.89 -31.56
C ALA A 86 6.99 -14.53 -31.64
N PRO A 87 7.81 -15.26 -32.42
CA PRO A 87 9.24 -15.02 -32.53
C PRO A 87 9.53 -13.78 -33.41
N VAL A 88 9.06 -12.60 -32.99
CA VAL A 88 9.28 -11.32 -33.67
C VAL A 88 10.37 -10.50 -32.94
N ILE A 89 11.06 -11.09 -31.95
CA ILE A 89 12.18 -10.46 -31.23
C ILE A 89 13.54 -10.80 -31.87
N TRP A 90 13.59 -11.15 -33.16
CA TRP A 90 14.87 -11.44 -33.83
C TRP A 90 15.57 -10.21 -34.43
N PHE A 91 14.91 -9.06 -34.56
CA PHE A 91 15.50 -7.88 -35.22
C PHE A 91 15.77 -6.65 -34.34
N GLY A 92 15.44 -6.69 -33.03
CA GLY A 92 15.62 -5.52 -32.15
C GLY A 92 16.96 -5.42 -31.43
N LEU A 93 17.79 -6.47 -31.44
CA LEU A 93 18.99 -6.55 -30.62
C LEU A 93 20.23 -5.74 -31.08
N PRO A 94 20.40 -5.26 -32.33
CA PRO A 94 21.66 -4.60 -32.70
C PRO A 94 21.68 -3.06 -32.53
N VAL A 95 20.62 -2.38 -32.10
CA VAL A 95 20.62 -0.89 -32.09
C VAL A 95 20.86 -0.26 -30.70
N ALA A 96 20.82 -1.02 -29.60
CA ALA A 96 20.97 -0.44 -28.26
C ALA A 96 22.43 -0.16 -27.82
N ALA A 97 23.45 -0.64 -28.55
CA ALA A 97 24.84 -0.55 -28.12
C ALA A 97 25.53 0.80 -28.43
N ALA A 98 24.96 1.65 -29.29
CA ALA A 98 25.64 2.88 -29.74
C ALA A 98 25.34 4.12 -28.87
N ALA A 99 24.35 4.09 -27.98
CA ALA A 99 23.99 5.27 -27.18
C ALA A 99 24.77 5.40 -25.85
N ALA A 100 25.50 4.37 -25.43
CA ALA A 100 26.23 4.37 -24.15
C ALA A 100 27.56 5.16 -24.18
N LEU A 101 28.03 5.60 -25.35
CA LEU A 101 29.30 6.32 -25.47
C LEU A 101 29.17 7.84 -25.62
N ALA A 102 27.96 8.40 -25.58
CA ALA A 102 27.76 9.85 -25.72
C ALA A 102 27.63 10.62 -24.40
N PHE A 103 27.53 9.96 -23.24
CA PHE A 103 27.30 10.63 -21.95
C PHE A 103 28.56 10.89 -21.10
N VAL A 104 29.75 10.57 -21.60
CA VAL A 104 31.00 10.76 -20.82
C VAL A 104 31.64 12.14 -21.03
N LEU A 105 31.13 12.99 -21.92
CA LEU A 105 31.83 14.21 -22.36
C LEU A 105 31.08 15.54 -22.23
N LEU A 106 30.03 15.66 -21.42
CA LEU A 106 29.43 16.98 -21.15
C LEU A 106 29.57 17.43 -19.68
N PRO A 107 30.16 18.61 -19.42
CA PRO A 107 30.26 19.18 -18.09
C PRO A 107 28.90 19.75 -17.64
N HIS A 108 28.71 19.77 -16.32
CA HIS A 108 27.53 20.21 -15.59
C HIS A 108 26.91 21.53 -16.07
N SER A 109 25.57 21.61 -16.05
CA SER A 109 24.85 22.77 -15.50
C SER A 109 23.40 22.40 -15.10
N PRO A 110 22.85 23.07 -14.06
CA PRO A 110 21.64 22.66 -13.35
C PRO A 110 20.36 23.29 -13.92
N GLU A 111 19.22 22.79 -13.43
CA GLU A 111 17.84 23.22 -13.68
C GLU A 111 17.29 22.99 -15.10
N THR A 112 16.27 22.14 -15.22
CA THR A 112 14.92 22.55 -15.62
C THR A 112 13.98 21.33 -15.55
N THR A 113 12.91 21.50 -14.78
CA THR A 113 11.65 20.75 -14.71
C THR A 113 11.22 20.03 -15.99
N SER A 114 10.93 18.71 -15.90
CA SER A 114 9.81 17.98 -16.55
C SER A 114 10.00 16.44 -16.41
N PRO A 115 8.98 15.62 -16.72
CA PRO A 115 7.79 15.31 -15.96
C PRO A 115 7.93 13.97 -15.22
N ASN A 116 7.21 13.83 -14.12
CA ASN A 116 7.20 12.63 -13.28
C ASN A 116 6.54 11.45 -14.03
N VAL A 117 7.34 10.67 -14.76
CA VAL A 117 6.95 9.33 -15.20
C VAL A 117 7.28 8.40 -14.03
N VAL A 118 6.30 8.20 -13.15
CA VAL A 118 6.40 7.23 -12.05
C VAL A 118 6.57 5.85 -12.69
N THR A 119 7.82 5.41 -12.78
CA THR A 119 8.23 4.10 -13.32
C THR A 119 8.64 3.17 -12.17
N GLU A 120 8.17 3.44 -10.95
CA GLU A 120 8.62 2.75 -9.75
C GLU A 120 7.43 2.54 -8.82
N ALA A 121 7.05 1.27 -8.63
CA ALA A 121 6.08 0.90 -7.60
C ALA A 121 6.81 0.96 -6.25
N ARG A 122 6.36 1.85 -5.36
CA ARG A 122 7.05 2.17 -4.11
C ARG A 122 6.13 1.89 -2.92
N ALA A 123 6.60 1.07 -1.98
CA ALA A 123 6.04 1.01 -0.64
C ALA A 123 6.88 1.90 0.28
N GLU A 124 6.26 2.90 0.92
CA GLU A 124 7.00 3.83 1.79
C GLU A 124 7.36 3.21 3.15
N PHE A 125 6.60 2.20 3.58
CA PHE A 125 6.84 1.47 4.82
C PHE A 125 6.19 0.09 4.77
N VAL A 126 6.89 -0.93 5.28
CA VAL A 126 6.36 -2.28 5.48
C VAL A 126 6.71 -2.69 6.90
N GLU A 127 5.69 -2.87 7.73
CA GLU A 127 5.87 -3.36 9.10
C GLU A 127 6.02 -4.88 9.06
N ALA A 128 7.25 -5.36 9.27
CA ALA A 128 7.54 -6.76 9.49
C ALA A 128 7.69 -7.00 11.00
N GLY A 129 6.95 -7.96 11.55
CA GLY A 129 6.80 -8.16 13.00
C GLY A 129 8.08 -8.49 13.77
N ASP A 130 9.17 -8.85 13.09
CA ASP A 130 10.49 -9.07 13.68
C ASP A 130 11.62 -8.61 12.73
N ALA A 131 12.74 -8.16 13.29
CA ALA A 131 13.93 -7.71 12.54
C ALA A 131 14.61 -8.84 11.74
N THR A 132 14.23 -10.09 12.02
CA THR A 132 14.71 -11.29 11.31
C THR A 132 13.78 -11.76 10.19
N ALA A 133 12.65 -11.09 9.97
CA ALA A 133 11.68 -11.46 8.96
C ALA A 133 12.27 -11.39 7.55
N SER A 134 12.08 -12.45 6.77
CA SER A 134 12.48 -12.47 5.37
C SER A 134 11.42 -11.74 4.55
N THR A 135 11.82 -10.64 3.91
CA THR A 135 10.94 -9.83 3.06
C THR A 135 11.19 -10.15 1.60
N LEU A 136 10.17 -10.63 0.89
CA LEU A 136 10.21 -10.77 -0.56
C LEU A 136 9.32 -9.72 -1.21
N VAL A 137 9.88 -8.94 -2.13
CA VAL A 137 9.17 -7.92 -2.89
C VAL A 137 9.08 -8.37 -4.34
N TYR A 138 7.86 -8.41 -4.87
CA TYR A 138 7.58 -8.75 -6.25
C TYR A 138 6.69 -7.69 -6.88
N VAL A 139 7.06 -7.21 -8.06
CA VAL A 139 6.23 -6.30 -8.86
C VAL A 139 5.72 -7.06 -10.06
N ASP A 140 4.39 -7.21 -10.15
CA ASP A 140 3.78 -7.81 -11.31
C ASP A 140 3.81 -6.83 -12.49
N LYS A 141 4.47 -7.23 -13.58
CA LYS A 141 4.68 -6.36 -14.75
C LYS A 141 3.41 -6.13 -15.57
N GLU A 142 2.42 -7.03 -15.48
CA GLU A 142 1.18 -6.91 -16.25
C GLU A 142 0.13 -6.08 -15.51
N SER A 143 0.00 -6.25 -14.20
CA SER A 143 -0.98 -5.49 -13.39
C SER A 143 -0.42 -4.22 -12.74
N GLY A 144 0.90 -4.11 -12.58
CA GLY A 144 1.56 -3.01 -11.88
C GLY A 144 1.47 -3.09 -10.35
N TRP A 145 0.96 -4.19 -9.79
CA TRP A 145 0.82 -4.37 -8.35
C TRP A 145 2.17 -4.71 -7.71
N LEU A 146 2.45 -4.07 -6.58
CA LEU A 146 3.57 -4.39 -5.71
C LEU A 146 3.05 -5.32 -4.61
N VAL A 147 3.60 -6.54 -4.57
CA VAL A 147 3.28 -7.57 -3.58
C VAL A 147 4.48 -7.71 -2.65
N VAL A 148 4.24 -7.54 -1.35
CA VAL A 148 5.26 -7.75 -0.32
C VAL A 148 4.83 -8.91 0.57
N TRP A 149 5.72 -9.89 0.72
CA TRP A 149 5.56 -10.97 1.69
C TRP A 149 6.58 -10.79 2.80
N ALA A 150 6.13 -10.77 4.04
CA ALA A 150 6.98 -10.84 5.23
C ALA A 150 6.70 -12.18 5.90
N ALA A 151 7.68 -13.08 5.92
CA ALA A 151 7.60 -14.35 6.62
C ALA A 151 8.45 -14.27 7.90
N GLU A 152 7.84 -14.62 9.03
CA GLU A 152 8.54 -14.75 10.31
C GLU A 152 9.45 -15.97 10.27
N ALA A 153 10.70 -15.82 10.69
CA ALA A 153 11.63 -16.94 10.74
C ALA A 153 11.17 -17.94 11.82
N PRO A 154 11.17 -19.25 11.56
CA PRO A 154 10.81 -20.23 12.58
C PRO A 154 11.80 -20.13 13.74
N ALA A 155 11.28 -19.94 14.95
CA ALA A 155 12.09 -19.85 16.17
C ALA A 155 13.01 -21.09 16.29
N GLN A 156 14.32 -20.87 16.37
CA GLN A 156 15.26 -21.95 16.68
C GLN A 156 14.99 -22.44 18.10
N THR A 157 14.31 -23.57 18.25
CA THR A 157 14.29 -24.32 19.50
C THR A 157 15.65 -25.00 19.67
N SER A 158 16.55 -24.36 20.43
CA SER A 158 17.77 -24.99 20.92
C SER A 158 17.40 -26.07 21.93
N GLY A 159 17.62 -27.34 21.56
CA GLY A 159 17.58 -28.51 22.44
C GLY A 159 18.99 -28.97 22.81
#